data_AF-A0A7Y9XYS5-F1
#
_entry.id   AF-A0A7Y9XYS5-F1
#
_cell.length_a   1.000
_cell.length_b   1.000
_cell.length_c   1.000
_cell.angle_alpha   90.00
_cell.angle_beta   90.00
_cell.angle_gamma   90.00
#
_symmetry.space_group_name_H-M   'P 1'
#
loop_
_entity.id
_entity.type
_entity.pdbx_description
1 polymer ?
#
loop_
_entity_poly.entity_id
_entity_poly.type
_entity_poly.pdbx_seq_one_letter_code
_entity_poly.pdbx_strand_id
1 'polypeptide(L)' 'MSDKTISGTPRATERPGDFEKPAHWSDTPPPEPDAPNDEAEADDPDGLSPTRYGDWVHKGIAIDF' A
#
# COMPACT_ATOMS: atom_id res chain seq x y z
N MET A 1 11.72 42.84 -12.74
CA MET A 1 11.46 41.53 -13.35
C MET A 1 12.08 40.49 -12.45
N SER A 2 11.26 39.78 -11.67
CA SER A 2 11.74 38.94 -10.56
C SER A 2 12.38 37.65 -11.07
N ASP A 3 13.54 37.33 -10.49
CA ASP A 3 14.38 36.18 -10.80
C ASP A 3 13.58 34.87 -10.82
N LYS A 4 13.62 34.18 -11.97
CA LYS A 4 12.78 33.01 -12.27
C LYS A 4 13.43 31.69 -11.84
N THR A 5 14.43 31.73 -10.95
CA THR A 5 15.21 30.54 -10.57
C THR A 5 15.20 30.29 -9.07
N ILE A 6 15.09 29.01 -8.69
CA ILE A 6 15.31 28.55 -7.32
C ILE A 6 16.57 27.68 -7.40
N SER A 7 17.67 28.12 -6.79
CA SER A 7 18.93 27.35 -6.74
C SER A 7 19.41 26.89 -8.13
N GLY A 8 19.40 27.78 -9.13
CA GLY A 8 19.86 27.47 -10.49
C GLY A 8 18.93 26.59 -11.33
N THR A 9 17.85 26.07 -10.74
CA THR A 9 16.82 25.36 -11.49
C THR A 9 15.69 26.34 -11.85
N PRO A 10 15.26 26.41 -13.13
CA PRO A 10 14.13 27.25 -13.51
C PRO A 10 12.87 26.77 -12.80
N ARG A 11 12.02 27.70 -12.35
CA ARG A 11 10.75 27.34 -11.70
C ARG A 11 9.84 26.62 -12.69
N ALA A 12 9.41 25.40 -12.35
CA ALA A 12 8.45 24.63 -13.12
C ALA A 12 7.02 25.20 -12.92
N THR A 13 6.67 26.25 -13.66
CA THR A 13 5.34 26.90 -13.60
C THR A 13 4.36 26.36 -14.65
N GLU A 14 4.80 25.42 -15.47
CA GLU A 14 4.03 24.84 -16.57
C GLU A 14 3.82 23.36 -16.33
N ARG A 15 2.69 22.83 -16.80
CA ARG A 15 2.39 21.40 -16.72
C ARG A 15 3.39 20.64 -17.61
N PRO A 16 4.08 19.60 -17.09
CA PRO A 16 4.90 18.71 -17.92
C PRO A 16 4.09 18.07 -19.03
N GLY A 17 4.77 17.64 -20.10
CA GLY A 17 4.12 16.91 -21.20
C GLY A 17 3.55 15.56 -20.78
N ASP A 18 3.16 14.77 -21.78
CA ASP A 18 2.58 13.44 -21.56
C ASP A 18 3.56 12.50 -20.85
N PHE A 19 3.01 11.61 -20.04
CA PHE A 19 3.76 10.60 -19.30
C PHE A 19 3.90 9.33 -20.16
N GLU A 20 5.14 8.94 -20.44
CA GLU A 20 5.44 7.69 -21.14
C GLU A 20 5.55 6.53 -20.13
N LYS A 21 4.63 5.58 -20.25
CA LYS A 21 4.58 4.38 -19.41
C LYS A 21 5.76 3.45 -19.71
N PRO A 22 6.49 2.94 -18.69
CA PRO A 22 7.54 1.94 -18.92
C PRO A 22 7.00 0.65 -19.56
N ALA A 23 7.81 0.00 -20.40
CA ALA A 23 7.39 -1.22 -21.12
C ALA A 23 6.98 -2.40 -20.23
N HIS A 24 7.44 -2.44 -18.97
CA HIS A 24 7.12 -3.50 -18.00
C HIS A 24 5.82 -3.24 -17.22
N TRP A 25 5.18 -2.10 -17.44
CA TRP A 25 4.06 -1.64 -16.64
C TRP A 25 2.74 -2.07 -17.27
N SER A 26 2.00 -2.96 -16.60
CA SER A 26 0.70 -3.45 -17.07
C SER A 26 -0.46 -2.77 -16.36
N ASP A 27 -1.55 -2.51 -17.08
CA ASP A 27 -2.84 -2.08 -16.52
C ASP A 27 -3.78 -3.26 -16.29
N THR A 28 -3.32 -4.49 -16.55
CA THR A 28 -4.10 -5.70 -16.27
C THR A 28 -4.40 -5.75 -14.77
N PRO A 29 -5.66 -5.97 -14.38
CA PRO A 29 -6.00 -6.15 -12.97
C PRO A 29 -5.24 -7.35 -12.39
N PRO A 30 -4.95 -7.35 -11.08
CA PRO A 30 -4.41 -8.53 -10.42
C PRO A 30 -5.35 -9.73 -10.59
N PRO A 31 -4.83 -10.96 -10.47
CA PRO A 31 -5.69 -12.14 -10.46
C PRO A 31 -6.68 -12.07 -9.30
N GLU A 32 -7.80 -12.78 -9.45
CA GLU A 32 -8.76 -12.93 -8.35
C GLU A 32 -8.09 -13.60 -7.15
N PRO A 33 -8.40 -13.16 -5.92
CA PRO A 33 -7.88 -13.81 -4.72
C PRO A 33 -8.43 -15.23 -4.62
N ASP A 34 -7.63 -16.13 -4.05
CA ASP A 34 -8.11 -17.46 -3.69
C ASP A 34 -9.22 -17.38 -2.63
N ALA A 35 -10.10 -18.37 -2.62
CA ALA A 35 -11.07 -18.52 -1.55
C ALA A 35 -10.35 -18.67 -0.20
N PRO A 36 -10.92 -18.15 0.90
CA PRO A 36 -10.35 -18.38 2.23
C PRO A 36 -10.24 -19.89 2.47
N ASN A 37 -9.08 -20.30 2.99
CA ASN A 37 -8.87 -21.69 3.38
C ASN A 37 -9.44 -21.87 4.79
N ASP A 38 -10.64 -22.46 4.88
CA ASP A 38 -11.33 -22.74 6.15
C ASP A 38 -10.53 -23.69 7.07
N GLU A 39 -9.63 -24.51 6.52
CA GLU A 39 -8.79 -25.45 7.27
C GLU A 39 -7.66 -24.71 8.02
N ALA A 40 -7.21 -23.56 7.50
CA ALA A 40 -6.26 -22.69 8.20
C ALA A 40 -6.93 -21.91 9.35
N GLU A 41 -8.26 -21.71 9.30
CA GLU A 41 -9.03 -21.12 10.41
C GLU A 41 -9.42 -22.15 11.49
N ALA A 42 -9.48 -23.44 11.14
CA ALA A 42 -9.89 -24.51 12.05
C ALA A 42 -8.83 -24.87 13.12
N ASP A 43 -7.55 -24.61 12.85
CA ASP A 43 -6.43 -24.81 13.78
C ASP A 43 -6.08 -23.56 14.59
N ASP A 44 -6.83 -22.46 14.45
CA ASP A 44 -6.65 -21.27 15.29
C ASP A 44 -7.44 -21.42 16.60
N PRO A 45 -6.79 -21.66 17.75
CA PRO A 45 -7.48 -21.80 19.03
C PRO A 45 -8.19 -20.51 19.47
N ASP A 46 -7.82 -19.35 18.91
CA ASP A 46 -8.37 -18.03 19.24
C ASP A 46 -9.16 -17.39 18.08
N GLY A 47 -9.28 -18.07 16.94
CA GLY A 47 -10.09 -17.69 15.77
C GLY A 47 -9.87 -16.25 15.29
N LEU A 48 -8.89 -16.02 14.42
CA LEU A 48 -8.52 -14.69 13.94
C LEU A 48 -8.49 -14.64 12.41
N SER A 49 -9.58 -14.11 11.85
CA SER A 49 -9.61 -13.62 10.48
C SER A 49 -8.47 -12.60 10.28
N PRO A 50 -7.74 -12.64 9.15
CA PRO A 50 -6.57 -11.79 8.88
C PRO A 50 -6.86 -10.27 8.87
N THR A 51 -8.11 -9.83 9.07
CA THR A 51 -8.49 -8.42 9.19
C THR A 51 -8.38 -7.85 10.61
N ARG A 52 -7.66 -8.50 11.55
CA ARG A 52 -7.31 -7.92 12.87
C ARG A 52 -5.78 -7.86 13.09
N TYR A 53 -5.10 -7.06 12.29
CA TYR A 53 -3.77 -6.57 12.66
C TYR A 53 -3.95 -5.35 13.57
N GLY A 54 -3.53 -5.48 14.84
CA GLY A 54 -3.42 -4.35 15.77
C GLY A 54 -3.92 -4.61 17.20
N ASP A 55 -4.78 -5.59 17.41
CA ASP A 55 -5.41 -5.79 18.73
C ASP A 55 -5.16 -7.21 19.25
N TRP A 56 -3.97 -7.47 19.81
CA TRP A 56 -3.63 -8.78 20.39
C TRP A 56 -3.58 -8.66 21.93
N VAL A 57 -4.07 -9.67 22.67
CA VAL A 57 -4.02 -9.67 24.15
C VAL A 57 -3.16 -10.82 24.65
N HIS A 58 -2.05 -10.51 25.34
CA HIS A 58 -1.21 -11.50 26.00
C HIS A 58 -1.18 -11.25 27.51
N LYS A 59 -1.61 -12.25 28.31
CA LYS A 59 -1.65 -12.16 29.79
C LYS A 59 -2.41 -10.93 30.31
N GLY A 60 -3.48 -10.56 29.62
CA GLY A 60 -4.31 -9.39 29.97
C GLY A 60 -3.74 -8.04 29.54
N ILE A 61 -2.67 -8.02 28.74
CA ILE A 61 -2.05 -6.80 28.20
C ILE A 61 -2.34 -6.71 26.71
N ALA A 62 -2.87 -5.55 26.28
CA ALA A 62 -3.06 -5.25 24.86
C ALA A 62 -1.72 -4.90 24.19
N ILE A 63 -1.49 -5.47 23.02
CA ILE A 63 -0.29 -5.33 22.18
C ILE A 63 -0.73 -4.90 20.79
N ASP A 64 -0.16 -3.81 20.29
CA ASP A 64 -0.39 -3.19 18.96
C ASP A 64 0.96 -2.76 18.34
N PHE A 65 1.10 -2.84 17.01
CA PHE A 65 2.30 -2.47 16.22
C PHE A 65 1.99 -1.43 15.15
#